data_AF-A6GUF3-F1
#
_entry.id   AF-A6GUF3-F1
#
_cell.length_a   1.000
_cell.length_b   1.000
_cell.length_c   1.000
_cell.angle_alpha   90.00
_cell.angle_beta   90.00
_cell.angle_gamma   90.00
#
_symmetry.space_group_name_H-M   'P 1'
#
loop_
_entity.id
_entity.type
_entity.pdbx_description
1 polymer ?
#
loop_
_entity_poly.entity_id
_entity_poly.type
_entity_poly.pdbx_seq_one_letter_code
_entity_poly.pdbx_strand_id
1 'polypeptide(L)'
;MRDILDACRNPWIRPQELPKGYLEATSQSAQQRGEAMAHVYWNRWDKLYQFTQEFDSASLEAEALWGSEIEELSMNLRKCVSQLRASIEAFIRNEYSGGEDFRADKDYANEVKAKINLSTDGKDEFSVALRNAIQGIETHVRPHLARS
;
A
#
# COMPACT_ATOMS: atom_id res chain seq x y z
N MET A 1 -3.24 2.42 -11.43
CA MET A 1 -2.88 1.57 -10.28
C MET A 1 -1.46 1.79 -9.77
N ARG A 2 -0.42 1.61 -10.60
CA ARG A 2 1.01 1.71 -10.19
C ARG A 2 1.30 3.00 -9.43
N ASP A 3 0.95 4.15 -10.01
CA ASP A 3 1.17 5.47 -9.38
C ASP A 3 0.43 5.65 -8.05
N ILE A 4 -0.74 5.03 -7.88
CA ILE A 4 -1.53 5.11 -6.63
C ILE A 4 -0.85 4.31 -5.52
N LEU A 5 -0.34 3.11 -5.85
CA LEU A 5 0.43 2.28 -4.93
C LEU A 5 1.74 2.96 -4.53
N ASP A 6 2.44 3.54 -5.50
CA ASP A 6 3.69 4.27 -5.25
C ASP A 6 3.44 5.52 -4.39
N ALA A 7 2.35 6.24 -4.63
CA ALA A 7 1.94 7.36 -3.78
C ALA A 7 1.61 6.93 -2.34
N CYS A 8 0.94 5.78 -2.16
CA CYS A 8 0.69 5.22 -0.83
C CYS A 8 1.97 4.90 -0.07
N ARG A 9 2.99 4.45 -0.80
CA ARG A 9 4.28 4.01 -0.26
C ARG A 9 5.36 5.09 -0.25
N ASN A 10 5.02 6.35 -0.55
CA ASN A 10 6.03 7.39 -0.64
C ASN A 10 6.64 7.67 0.75
N PRO A 11 7.93 7.42 1.00
CA PRO A 11 8.53 7.65 2.31
C PRO A 11 8.56 9.14 2.69
N TRP A 12 8.47 10.03 1.71
CA TRP A 12 8.41 11.47 1.94
C TRP A 12 6.99 11.91 2.29
N ILE A 13 6.80 12.38 3.52
CA ILE A 13 5.54 13.00 3.97
C ILE A 13 5.65 14.51 3.77
N ARG A 14 4.78 15.07 2.94
CA ARG A 14 4.75 16.51 2.71
C ARG A 14 4.09 17.21 3.91
N PRO A 15 4.53 18.43 4.28
CA PRO A 15 3.89 19.21 5.33
C PRO A 15 2.37 19.35 5.20
N GLN A 16 1.86 19.41 3.96
CA GLN A 16 0.43 19.55 3.68
C GLN A 16 -0.38 18.25 3.91
N GLU A 17 0.30 17.11 4.05
CA GLU A 17 -0.34 15.83 4.36
C GLU A 17 -0.53 15.62 5.85
N LEU A 18 0.13 16.42 6.70
CA LEU A 18 0.03 16.33 8.15
C LEU A 18 -1.24 17.06 8.64
N PRO A 19 -1.82 16.63 9.78
CA PRO A 19 -2.95 17.35 10.35
C PRO A 19 -2.56 18.78 10.74
N LYS A 20 -3.54 19.69 10.65
CA LYS A 20 -3.35 21.10 11.01
C LYS A 20 -2.82 21.24 12.44
N GLY A 21 -1.88 22.16 12.65
CA GLY A 21 -1.27 22.39 13.96
C GLY A 21 -0.24 21.35 14.39
N TYR A 22 -0.05 20.24 13.65
CA TYR A 22 0.98 19.26 13.99
C TYR A 22 2.37 19.88 13.99
N LEU A 23 2.76 20.60 12.93
CA LEU A 23 4.10 21.22 12.87
C LEU A 23 4.31 22.41 13.83
N GLU A 24 3.24 22.90 14.47
CA GLU A 24 3.29 24.05 15.37
C GLU A 24 3.63 23.64 16.82
N ALA A 25 3.50 22.36 17.15
CA ALA A 25 3.82 21.87 18.50
C ALA A 25 5.34 21.79 18.74
N THR A 26 5.77 22.21 19.92
CA THR A 26 7.19 22.20 20.34
C THR A 26 7.74 20.79 20.58
N SER A 27 6.88 19.84 20.93
CA SER A 27 7.19 18.41 21.00
C SER A 27 5.95 17.59 20.68
N GLN A 28 6.17 16.38 20.17
CA GLN A 28 5.10 15.44 19.85
C GLN A 28 5.12 14.24 20.78
N SER A 29 4.01 14.00 21.46
CA SER A 29 3.75 12.75 22.17
C SER A 29 3.63 11.58 21.17
N ALA A 30 3.77 10.34 21.66
CA ALA A 30 3.52 9.15 20.86
C ALA A 30 2.09 9.13 20.29
N GLN A 31 1.10 9.57 21.08
CA GLN A 31 -0.27 9.73 20.63
C GLN A 31 -0.39 10.67 19.43
N GLN A 32 0.20 11.87 19.51
CA GLN A 32 0.17 12.84 18.42
C GLN A 32 0.89 12.33 17.16
N ARG A 33 2.00 11.60 17.31
CA ARG A 33 2.68 10.97 16.17
C ARG A 33 1.83 9.89 15.52
N GLY A 34 1.22 9.01 16.33
CA GLY A 34 0.31 7.97 15.84
C GLY A 34 -0.89 8.56 15.08
N GLU A 35 -1.51 9.61 15.62
CA GLU A 35 -2.61 10.33 14.97
C GLU A 35 -2.19 10.97 13.65
N ALA A 36 -1.02 11.62 13.62
CA ALA A 36 -0.51 12.24 12.41
C ALA A 36 -0.18 11.22 11.32
N MET A 37 0.46 10.10 11.68
CA MET A 37 0.75 9.03 10.71
C MET A 37 -0.52 8.34 10.23
N ALA A 38 -1.48 8.10 11.12
CA ALA A 38 -2.80 7.58 10.73
C ALA A 38 -3.49 8.52 9.73
N HIS A 39 -3.48 9.83 9.99
CA HIS A 39 -4.05 10.82 9.08
C HIS A 39 -3.41 10.77 7.69
N VAL A 40 -2.07 10.79 7.62
CA VAL A 40 -1.32 10.72 6.36
C VAL A 40 -1.65 9.45 5.59
N TYR A 41 -1.48 8.29 6.21
CA TYR A 41 -1.60 7.01 5.51
C TYR A 41 -3.04 6.68 5.15
N TRP A 42 -4.04 7.06 5.95
CA TRP A 42 -5.45 6.84 5.57
C TRP A 42 -5.92 7.75 4.45
N ASN A 43 -5.44 8.99 4.39
CA ASN A 43 -5.71 9.86 3.23
C ASN A 43 -5.06 9.32 1.95
N ARG A 44 -3.86 8.74 2.04
CA ARG A 44 -3.21 8.07 0.91
C ARG A 44 -3.96 6.80 0.51
N TRP A 45 -4.32 5.98 1.50
CA TRP A 45 -5.00 4.70 1.32
C TRP A 45 -6.39 4.84 0.70
N ASP A 46 -7.13 5.91 1.00
CA ASP A 46 -8.49 6.12 0.47
C ASP A 46 -8.56 6.00 -1.06
N LYS A 47 -7.58 6.59 -1.76
CA LYS A 47 -7.48 6.49 -3.23
C LYS A 47 -7.22 5.06 -3.70
N LEU A 48 -6.37 4.33 -2.98
CA LEU A 48 -6.10 2.94 -3.29
C LEU A 48 -7.32 2.06 -3.00
N TYR A 49 -8.05 2.34 -1.91
CA TYR A 49 -9.26 1.62 -1.56
C TYR A 49 -10.33 1.75 -2.65
N GLN A 50 -10.61 2.98 -3.11
CA GLN A 50 -11.55 3.21 -4.22
C GLN A 50 -11.14 2.43 -5.47
N PHE A 51 -9.85 2.51 -5.84
CA PHE A 51 -9.33 1.76 -6.99
C PHE A 51 -9.47 0.23 -6.80
N THR A 52 -9.24 -0.29 -5.60
CA THR A 52 -9.37 -1.74 -5.34
C THR A 52 -10.81 -2.23 -5.46
N GLN A 53 -11.80 -1.40 -5.10
CA GLN A 53 -13.21 -1.75 -5.29
C GLN A 53 -13.56 -1.84 -6.79
N GLU A 54 -13.13 -0.87 -7.58
CA GLU A 54 -13.32 -0.90 -9.04
C GLU A 54 -12.61 -2.10 -9.68
N PHE A 55 -11.38 -2.36 -9.25
CA PHE A 55 -10.60 -3.51 -9.69
C PHE A 55 -11.31 -4.83 -9.35
N ASP A 56 -11.84 -4.98 -8.14
CA ASP A 56 -12.52 -6.20 -7.72
C ASP A 56 -13.76 -6.50 -8.57
N SER A 57 -14.55 -5.47 -8.89
CA SER A 57 -15.68 -5.60 -9.81
C SER A 57 -15.21 -6.04 -11.20
N ALA A 58 -14.20 -5.36 -11.76
CA ALA A 58 -13.67 -5.66 -13.09
C ALA A 58 -13.06 -7.07 -13.17
N SER A 59 -12.40 -7.54 -12.10
CA SER A 59 -11.83 -8.89 -12.03
C SER A 59 -12.92 -9.97 -12.05
N LEU A 60 -14.06 -9.76 -11.38
CA LEU A 60 -15.18 -10.70 -11.41
C LEU A 60 -15.82 -10.78 -12.80
N GLU A 61 -15.97 -9.64 -13.48
CA GLU A 61 -16.45 -9.61 -14.86
C GLU A 61 -15.46 -10.31 -15.81
N ALA A 62 -14.17 -10.05 -15.67
CA ALA A 62 -13.13 -10.68 -16.46
C ALA A 62 -13.10 -12.20 -16.24
N GLU A 63 -13.29 -12.67 -15.01
CA GLU A 63 -13.37 -14.09 -14.68
C GLU A 63 -14.54 -14.77 -15.39
N ALA A 64 -15.72 -14.12 -15.38
CA ALA A 64 -16.90 -14.62 -16.07
C ALA A 64 -16.71 -14.70 -17.59
N LEU A 65 -15.92 -13.79 -18.18
CA LEU A 65 -15.70 -13.72 -19.63
C LEU A 65 -14.55 -14.60 -20.13
N TRP A 66 -13.46 -14.69 -19.36
CA TRP A 66 -12.17 -15.24 -19.82
C TRP A 66 -11.67 -16.41 -18.97
N GLY A 67 -12.40 -16.79 -17.92
CA GLY A 67 -12.12 -17.96 -17.10
C GLY A 67 -11.27 -17.65 -15.86
N SER A 68 -10.98 -18.68 -15.07
CA SER A 68 -10.40 -18.57 -13.72
C SER A 68 -8.94 -18.14 -13.66
N GLU A 69 -8.21 -18.10 -14.78
CA GLU A 69 -6.80 -17.65 -14.78
C GLU A 69 -6.66 -16.21 -14.28
N ILE A 70 -7.62 -15.33 -14.61
CA ILE A 70 -7.62 -13.94 -14.14
C ILE A 70 -7.92 -13.83 -12.64
N GLU A 71 -8.62 -14.81 -12.07
CA GLU A 71 -8.89 -14.89 -10.63
C GLU A 71 -7.56 -15.04 -9.86
N GLU A 72 -6.73 -16.01 -10.26
CA GLU A 72 -5.43 -16.26 -9.63
C GLU A 72 -4.50 -15.05 -9.72
N LEU A 73 -4.46 -14.40 -10.89
CA LEU A 73 -3.67 -13.19 -11.11
C LEU A 73 -4.18 -12.03 -10.23
N SER A 74 -5.49 -11.86 -10.13
CA SER A 74 -6.13 -10.85 -9.28
C SER A 74 -5.89 -11.12 -7.79
N MET A 75 -5.91 -12.37 -7.36
CA MET A 75 -5.57 -12.77 -5.98
C MET A 75 -4.15 -12.40 -5.59
N ASN A 76 -3.17 -12.51 -6.50
CA ASN A 76 -1.79 -12.12 -6.22
C ASN A 76 -1.66 -10.62 -5.94
N LEU A 77 -2.38 -9.79 -6.69
CA LEU A 77 -2.44 -8.36 -6.46
C LEU A 77 -3.15 -8.03 -5.14
N ARG A 78 -4.29 -8.68 -4.83
CA ARG A 78 -4.99 -8.54 -3.55
C ARG A 78 -4.11 -8.88 -2.35
N LYS A 79 -3.32 -9.95 -2.43
CA LYS A 79 -2.35 -10.32 -1.40
C LYS A 79 -1.35 -9.19 -1.14
N CYS A 80 -0.80 -8.59 -2.20
CA CYS A 80 0.13 -7.48 -2.06
C CYS A 80 -0.55 -6.27 -1.40
N VAL A 81 -1.75 -5.88 -1.86
CA VAL A 81 -2.51 -4.78 -1.26
C VAL A 81 -2.81 -5.04 0.23
N SER A 82 -3.24 -6.25 0.58
CA SER A 82 -3.50 -6.63 1.97
C SER A 82 -2.25 -6.57 2.84
N GLN A 83 -1.10 -7.02 2.32
CA GLN A 83 0.18 -6.94 3.03
C GLN A 83 0.63 -5.49 3.27
N LEU A 84 0.43 -4.61 2.28
CA LEU A 84 0.70 -3.19 2.43
C LEU A 84 -0.17 -2.59 3.54
N ARG A 85 -1.48 -2.88 3.53
CA ARG A 85 -2.40 -2.40 4.57
C ARG A 85 -1.95 -2.81 5.96
N ALA A 86 -1.69 -4.11 6.16
CA ALA A 86 -1.26 -4.64 7.45
C ALA A 86 0.05 -4.00 7.93
N SER A 87 0.97 -3.70 7.00
CA SER A 87 2.24 -3.04 7.30
C SER A 87 2.05 -1.57 7.69
N ILE A 88 1.13 -0.85 7.03
CA ILE A 88 0.72 0.51 7.42
C ILE A 88 0.10 0.50 8.83
N GLU A 89 -0.83 -0.43 9.11
CA GLU A 89 -1.47 -0.55 10.43
C GLU A 89 -0.44 -0.85 11.53
N ALA A 90 0.50 -1.76 11.27
CA ALA A 90 1.58 -2.08 12.21
C ALA A 90 2.50 -0.88 12.46
N PHE A 91 2.84 -0.13 11.41
CA PHE A 91 3.65 1.08 11.52
C PHE A 91 2.95 2.15 12.37
N ILE A 92 1.67 2.43 12.10
CA ILE A 92 0.87 3.39 12.87
C ILE A 92 0.78 2.96 14.34
N ARG A 93 0.55 1.68 14.63
CA ARG A 93 0.49 1.16 16.00
C ARG A 93 1.81 1.34 16.74
N ASN A 94 2.93 1.10 16.06
CA ASN A 94 4.26 1.36 16.62
C ASN A 94 4.49 2.85 16.95
N GLU A 95 3.95 3.77 16.15
CA GLU A 95 4.00 5.21 16.46
C GLU A 95 3.19 5.55 17.72
N TYR A 96 1.99 4.97 17.86
CA TYR A 96 1.18 5.09 19.09
C TYR A 96 1.89 4.55 20.33
N SER A 97 2.66 3.48 20.21
CA SER A 97 3.43 2.92 21.34
C SER A 97 4.78 3.60 21.56
N GLY A 98 5.13 4.63 20.78
CA GLY A 98 6.41 5.32 20.90
C GLY A 98 7.60 4.48 20.48
N GLY A 99 7.39 3.45 19.66
CA GLY A 99 8.44 2.57 19.15
C GLY A 99 8.59 1.24 19.89
N GLU A 100 7.79 0.98 20.91
CA GLU A 100 7.95 -0.23 21.75
C GLU A 100 7.55 -1.52 21.00
N ASP A 101 6.58 -1.45 20.08
CA ASP A 101 6.12 -2.62 19.30
C ASP A 101 7.24 -3.24 18.44
N PHE A 102 8.17 -2.41 17.96
CA PHE A 102 9.30 -2.83 17.13
C PHE A 102 10.59 -3.07 17.92
N ARG A 103 10.57 -2.86 19.24
CA ARG A 103 11.78 -2.97 20.07
C ARG A 103 12.26 -4.41 20.24
N ALA A 104 11.32 -5.34 20.39
CA ALA A 104 11.60 -6.75 20.61
C ALA A 104 11.92 -7.51 19.32
N ASP A 105 11.41 -7.05 18.17
CA ASP A 105 11.58 -7.69 16.87
C ASP A 105 11.97 -6.67 15.79
N LYS A 106 13.28 -6.51 15.63
CA LYS A 106 13.85 -5.58 14.65
C LYS A 106 13.69 -6.08 13.21
N ASP A 107 13.62 -7.39 13.00
CA ASP A 107 13.50 -7.97 11.68
C ASP A 107 12.10 -7.71 11.14
N TYR A 108 11.07 -7.92 11.97
CA TYR A 108 9.70 -7.53 11.66
C TYR A 108 9.59 -6.02 11.39
N ALA A 109 10.25 -5.18 12.20
CA ALA A 109 10.26 -3.74 12.00
C ALA A 109 10.85 -3.33 10.63
N ASN A 110 11.93 -4.01 10.20
CA ASN A 110 12.55 -3.78 8.91
C ASN A 110 11.65 -4.26 7.76
N GLU A 111 10.98 -5.40 7.92
CA GLU A 111 10.03 -5.93 6.95
C GLU A 111 8.84 -4.97 6.73
N VAL A 112 8.25 -4.45 7.82
CA VAL A 112 7.18 -3.45 7.75
C VAL A 112 7.66 -2.19 7.02
N LYS A 113 8.83 -1.67 7.40
CA LYS A 113 9.41 -0.47 6.76
C LYS A 113 9.69 -0.69 5.28
N ALA A 114 10.18 -1.86 4.89
CA ALA A 114 10.46 -2.18 3.49
C ALA A 114 9.18 -2.22 2.64
N LYS A 115 8.05 -2.67 3.20
CA LYS A 115 6.76 -2.69 2.50
C LYS A 115 6.15 -1.30 2.35
N ILE A 116 6.20 -0.46 3.40
CA ILE A 116 5.59 0.88 3.35
C ILE A 116 6.45 1.92 2.64
N ASN A 117 7.77 1.75 2.58
CA ASN A 117 8.67 2.69 1.92
C ASN A 117 9.00 2.19 0.51
N LEU A 118 8.62 2.96 -0.49
CA LEU A 118 9.04 2.76 -1.87
C LEU A 118 10.56 2.98 -1.99
N SER A 119 11.29 1.99 -2.52
CA SER A 119 12.70 2.17 -2.85
C SER A 119 12.87 3.03 -4.11
N THR A 120 13.84 3.95 -4.08
CA THR A 120 14.18 4.79 -5.24
C THR A 120 14.87 4.02 -6.37
N ASP A 121 15.47 2.86 -6.07
CA ASP A 121 16.06 1.98 -7.09
C ASP A 121 15.04 0.99 -7.70
N GLY A 122 13.82 0.93 -7.15
CA GLY A 122 12.73 0.07 -7.60
C GLY A 122 12.99 -1.44 -7.46
N LYS A 123 14.01 -1.83 -6.71
CA LYS A 123 14.45 -3.23 -6.54
C LYS A 123 14.05 -3.85 -5.20
N ASP A 124 13.33 -3.13 -4.34
CA ASP A 124 12.79 -3.74 -3.14
C ASP A 124 11.82 -4.87 -3.49
N GLU A 125 11.88 -5.95 -2.71
CA GLU A 125 11.15 -7.19 -2.97
C GLU A 125 9.65 -6.95 -3.12
N PHE A 126 9.09 -6.03 -2.33
CA PHE A 126 7.67 -5.71 -2.37
C PHE A 126 7.27 -4.95 -3.64
N SER A 127 8.08 -3.99 -4.10
CA SER A 127 7.90 -3.35 -5.41
C SER A 127 7.99 -4.34 -6.56
N VAL A 128 8.92 -5.31 -6.48
CA VAL A 128 9.02 -6.38 -7.49
C VAL A 128 7.78 -7.24 -7.49
N ALA A 129 7.28 -7.67 -6.33
CA ALA A 129 6.06 -8.46 -6.20
C ALA A 129 4.84 -7.72 -6.76
N LEU A 130 4.65 -6.44 -6.40
CA LEU A 130 3.58 -5.60 -6.93
C LEU A 130 3.65 -5.46 -8.45
N ARG A 131 4.84 -5.18 -8.99
CA ARG A 131 5.05 -5.04 -10.44
C ARG A 131 4.72 -6.33 -11.18
N ASN A 132 5.16 -7.47 -10.65
CA ASN A 132 4.89 -8.77 -11.24
C ASN A 132 3.40 -9.10 -11.22
N ALA A 133 2.70 -8.82 -10.10
CA ALA A 133 1.26 -9.03 -10.00
C ALA A 133 0.49 -8.19 -11.04
N ILE A 134 0.82 -6.89 -11.15
CA ILE A 134 0.20 -5.99 -12.14
C ILE A 134 0.53 -6.44 -13.57
N GLN A 135 1.79 -6.77 -13.85
CA GLN A 135 2.22 -7.21 -15.17
C GLN A 135 1.56 -8.52 -15.59
N GLY A 136 1.34 -9.45 -14.66
CA GLY A 136 0.63 -10.70 -14.93
C GLY A 136 -0.80 -10.44 -15.43
N ILE A 137 -1.53 -9.59 -14.73
CA ILE A 137 -2.89 -9.15 -15.12
C ILE A 137 -2.86 -8.45 -16.48
N GLU A 138 -1.99 -7.45 -16.66
CA GLU A 138 -1.91 -6.71 -17.93
C GLU A 138 -1.58 -7.61 -19.13
N THR A 139 -0.70 -8.58 -18.92
CA THR A 139 -0.30 -9.53 -19.97
C THR A 139 -1.45 -10.46 -20.35
N HIS A 140 -2.22 -10.92 -19.36
CA HIS A 140 -3.38 -11.76 -19.60
C HIS A 140 -4.52 -10.99 -20.26
N VAL A 141 -4.82 -9.76 -19.82
CA VAL A 141 -5.98 -8.97 -20.28
C VAL A 141 -5.73 -8.32 -21.66
N ARG A 142 -4.51 -7.87 -21.96
CA ARG A 142 -4.19 -7.10 -23.18
C ARG A 142 -4.65 -7.77 -24.49
N PRO A 143 -4.47 -9.08 -24.72
CA PRO A 143 -4.97 -9.76 -25.91
C PRO A 143 -6.49 -9.71 -26.08
N HIS A 144 -7.26 -9.64 -24.99
CA HIS A 144 -8.72 -9.56 -25.03
C HIS A 144 -9.19 -8.14 -25.37
N LEU A 145 -8.50 -7.11 -24.86
CA LEU A 145 -8.80 -5.72 -25.17
C LEU A 145 -8.45 -5.32 -26.61
N ALA A 146 -7.38 -5.88 -27.19
CA ALA A 146 -6.96 -5.57 -28.55
C ALA A 146 -7.86 -6.18 -29.65
N ARG A 147 -8.74 -7.12 -29.27
CA ARG A 147 -9.71 -7.77 -30.16
C ARG A 147 -11.12 -7.17 -30.05
N SER A 148 -11.29 -6.15 -29.21
CA SER A 148 -12.55 -5.43 -28.96
C SER A 148 -12.68 -4.19 -29.83
#